data_AF-A0A963LSQ1-F1
#
_entry.id   AF-A0A963LSQ1-F1
#
_cell.length_a   1.000
_cell.length_b   1.000
_cell.length_c   1.000
_cell.angle_alpha   90.00
_cell.angle_beta   90.00
_cell.angle_gamma   90.00
#
_symmetry.space_group_name_H-M   'P 1'
#
loop_
_entity.id
_entity.type
_entity.pdbx_description
1 polymer ?
#
loop_
_entity_poly.entity_id
_entity_poly.type
_entity_poly.pdbx_seq_one_letter_code
_entity_poly.pdbx_strand_id
1 'polypeptide(L)'
;MTLFTTDYLEYYLTLVGWIVHNGIWAVLVSSGVFALPFVAIIIQEWLKARAEGADEGNKGVLSSMRIENRVWVAIVVVMFAGIPFIDVDLSMIRFDTSRSAQCQVNVPQPSDTGWSQSFTTLNNQSAKVPVWWAFMHTVSRAVTGASIAAIPCGTDLRQMRIEVDATRIDDPVLAQEVADFTH
;
A
#
# COMPACT_ATOMS: atom_id res chain seq x y z
N MET A 1 9.13 -5.57 11.35
CA MET A 1 8.81 -5.65 9.91
C MET A 1 8.90 -4.24 9.36
N THR A 2 9.57 -4.02 8.23
CA THR A 2 9.73 -2.67 7.64
C THR A 2 8.73 -2.46 6.51
N LEU A 3 8.08 -1.30 6.48
CA LEU A 3 7.18 -0.89 5.39
C LEU A 3 7.94 0.04 4.45
N PHE A 4 7.96 -0.27 3.15
CA PHE A 4 8.69 0.54 2.17
C PHE A 4 7.76 1.52 1.46
N THR A 5 8.17 2.78 1.34
CA THR A 5 7.49 3.82 0.56
C THR A 5 8.48 4.47 -0.42
N THR A 6 7.97 5.03 -1.51
CA THR A 6 8.79 5.67 -2.58
C THR A 6 8.41 7.11 -2.79
N ASP A 7 7.29 7.54 -2.20
CA ASP A 7 6.83 8.91 -2.21
C ASP A 7 6.71 9.47 -0.77
N TYR A 8 7.01 10.76 -0.63
CA TYR A 8 6.99 11.44 0.67
C TYR A 8 5.57 11.54 1.21
N LEU A 9 4.57 11.68 0.33
CA LEU A 9 3.16 11.72 0.74
C LEU A 9 2.71 10.36 1.27
N GLU A 10 3.09 9.28 0.58
CA GLU A 10 2.81 7.90 0.99
C GLU A 10 3.42 7.59 2.37
N TYR A 11 4.63 8.08 2.64
CA TYR A 11 5.28 7.92 3.95
C TYR A 11 4.41 8.42 5.11
N TYR A 12 3.80 9.60 4.99
CA TYR A 12 2.94 10.15 6.05
C TYR A 12 1.52 9.57 6.03
N LEU A 13 0.93 9.43 4.83
CA LEU A 13 -0.45 8.95 4.70
C LEU A 13 -0.62 7.49 5.09
N THR A 14 0.41 6.65 4.92
CA THR A 14 0.35 5.26 5.38
C THR A 14 0.16 5.19 6.90
N LEU A 15 0.90 5.99 7.67
CA LEU A 15 0.70 6.05 9.12
C LEU A 15 -0.67 6.62 9.50
N VAL A 16 -1.08 7.74 8.88
CA VAL A 16 -2.42 8.34 9.11
C VAL A 16 -3.52 7.31 8.85
N GLY A 17 -3.44 6.58 7.75
CA GLY A 17 -4.42 5.56 7.37
C GLY A 17 -4.55 4.47 8.42
N TRP A 18 -3.43 4.02 9.00
CA TRP A 18 -3.45 3.03 10.07
C TRP A 18 -3.99 3.56 11.39
N ILE A 19 -3.71 4.82 11.75
CA ILE A 19 -4.32 5.47 12.93
C ILE A 19 -5.85 5.51 12.78
N VAL A 20 -6.34 5.95 11.62
CA VAL A 20 -7.78 5.98 11.32
C VAL A 20 -8.36 4.56 11.38
N HIS A 21 -7.68 3.57 10.80
CA HIS A 21 -8.10 2.18 10.86
C HIS A 21 -8.21 1.67 12.31
N ASN A 22 -7.26 1.99 13.20
CA ASN A 22 -7.36 1.61 14.61
C ASN A 22 -8.54 2.26 15.32
N GLY A 23 -8.85 3.52 15.00
CA GLY A 23 -10.05 4.20 15.48
C GLY A 23 -11.33 3.48 15.05
N ILE A 24 -11.44 3.14 13.75
CA ILE A 24 -12.58 2.39 13.20
C ILE A 24 -12.69 1.00 13.86
N TRP A 25 -11.57 0.30 14.02
CA TRP A 25 -11.53 -1.01 14.67
C TRP A 25 -12.00 -0.93 16.13
N ALA A 26 -11.57 0.08 16.88
CA ALA A 26 -12.02 0.28 18.26
C ALA A 26 -13.54 0.55 18.34
N VAL A 27 -14.09 1.31 17.39
CA VAL A 27 -15.54 1.51 17.27
C VAL A 27 -16.27 0.22 16.93
N LEU A 28 -15.75 -0.60 16.01
CA LEU A 28 -16.33 -1.91 15.66
C LEU A 28 -16.37 -2.87 16.86
N VAL A 29 -15.31 -2.89 17.67
CA VAL A 29 -15.23 -3.74 18.87
C VAL A 29 -16.18 -3.24 19.95
N SER A 30 -16.19 -1.95 20.24
CA SER A 30 -17.05 -1.36 21.28
C SER A 30 -18.54 -1.42 20.95
N SER A 31 -18.90 -1.26 19.67
CA SER A 31 -20.29 -1.40 19.21
C SER A 31 -20.75 -2.85 19.05
N GLY A 32 -19.84 -3.82 19.06
CA GLY A 32 -20.16 -5.23 18.79
C GLY A 32 -20.47 -5.53 17.32
N VAL A 33 -20.32 -4.57 16.40
CA VAL A 33 -20.61 -4.73 14.97
C VAL A 33 -19.73 -5.81 14.33
N PHE A 34 -18.55 -6.10 14.89
CA PHE A 34 -17.70 -7.21 14.46
C PHE A 34 -18.40 -8.59 14.52
N ALA A 35 -19.47 -8.73 15.33
CA ALA A 35 -20.23 -9.97 15.47
C ALA A 35 -21.22 -10.20 14.31
N LEU A 36 -21.59 -9.16 13.55
CA LEU A 36 -22.54 -9.26 12.43
C LEU A 36 -22.22 -10.37 11.42
N PRO A 37 -20.98 -10.54 10.91
CA PRO A 37 -20.68 -11.64 9.99
C PRO A 37 -20.93 -13.02 10.60
N PHE A 38 -20.69 -13.20 11.90
CA PHE A 38 -20.96 -14.48 12.59
C PHE A 38 -22.46 -14.76 12.68
N VAL A 39 -23.25 -13.74 13.04
CA VAL A 39 -24.72 -13.85 13.05
C VAL A 39 -25.25 -14.15 11.65
N ALA A 40 -24.70 -13.50 10.62
CA ALA A 40 -25.08 -13.75 9.23
C ALA A 40 -24.80 -15.20 8.80
N ILE A 41 -23.64 -15.78 9.17
CA ILE A 41 -23.32 -17.19 8.89
C ILE A 41 -24.34 -18.12 9.55
N ILE A 42 -24.69 -17.87 10.82
CA ILE A 42 -25.66 -18.70 11.56
C ILE A 42 -27.04 -18.62 10.89
N ILE A 43 -27.51 -17.42 10.55
CA ILE A 43 -28.81 -17.23 9.89
C ILE A 43 -28.82 -17.90 8.51
N GLN A 44 -27.75 -17.76 7.72
CA GLN A 44 -27.64 -18.38 6.39
C GLN A 44 -27.72 -19.91 6.47
N GLU A 45 -26.97 -20.54 7.37
CA GLU A 45 -27.03 -21.99 7.54
C GLU A 45 -28.35 -22.46 8.13
N TRP A 46 -28.97 -21.68 9.02
CA TRP A 46 -30.29 -21.98 9.55
C TRP A 46 -31.38 -21.95 8.47
N LEU A 47 -31.38 -20.93 7.60
CA LEU A 47 -32.29 -20.84 6.47
C LEU A 47 -32.05 -21.97 5.47
N LYS A 48 -30.78 -22.32 5.23
CA LYS A 48 -30.41 -23.43 4.33
C LYS A 48 -30.90 -24.78 4.86
N ALA A 49 -30.70 -25.06 6.15
CA ALA A 49 -31.19 -26.29 6.79
C ALA A 49 -32.72 -26.42 6.76
N ARG A 50 -33.45 -25.29 6.73
CA ARG A 50 -34.92 -25.25 6.57
C ARG A 50 -35.37 -25.55 5.14
N ALA A 51 -34.59 -25.16 4.14
CA ALA A 51 -34.88 -25.41 2.72
C ALA A 51 -34.57 -26.85 2.28
N GLU A 52 -33.71 -27.55 3.03
CA GLU A 52 -33.32 -28.94 2.73
C GLU A 52 -34.48 -29.93 3.00
N GLY A 53 -34.67 -30.88 2.08
CA GLY A 53 -35.74 -31.90 2.12
C GLY A 53 -35.54 -32.97 3.21
N ALA A 54 -36.50 -33.88 3.39
CA ALA A 54 -36.41 -34.95 4.40
C ALA A 54 -35.30 -35.99 4.12
N ASP A 55 -34.70 -35.94 2.94
CA ASP A 55 -33.74 -36.93 2.42
C ASP A 55 -32.28 -36.71 2.89
N GLU A 56 -32.00 -35.65 3.64
CA GLU A 56 -30.64 -35.28 4.10
C GLU A 56 -30.24 -35.92 5.45
N GLY A 57 -31.10 -36.76 6.04
CA GLY A 57 -30.83 -37.41 7.34
C GLY A 57 -30.88 -36.44 8.52
N ASN A 58 -29.99 -36.60 9.51
CA ASN A 58 -29.98 -35.77 10.73
C ASN A 58 -29.47 -34.34 10.44
N LYS A 59 -30.41 -33.47 10.09
CA LYS A 59 -30.18 -32.06 9.77
C LYS A 59 -29.48 -31.26 10.87
N GLY A 60 -29.68 -31.62 12.14
CA GLY A 60 -29.06 -30.93 13.27
C GLY A 60 -27.55 -31.13 13.31
N VAL A 61 -27.11 -32.38 13.11
CA VAL A 61 -25.68 -32.73 13.11
C VAL A 61 -24.97 -32.15 11.88
N LEU A 62 -25.57 -32.27 10.69
CA LEU A 62 -24.97 -31.76 9.46
C LEU A 62 -24.86 -30.23 9.43
N SER A 63 -25.90 -29.52 9.89
CA SER A 63 -25.87 -28.06 9.99
C SER A 63 -24.88 -27.58 11.05
N SER A 64 -24.74 -28.29 12.18
CA SER A 64 -23.75 -27.95 13.22
C SER A 64 -22.32 -28.01 12.71
N MET A 65 -21.94 -29.06 11.97
CA MET A 65 -20.59 -29.19 11.39
C MET A 65 -20.30 -28.10 10.35
N ARG A 66 -21.30 -27.72 9.54
CA ARG A 66 -21.15 -26.65 8.54
C ARG A 66 -20.97 -25.28 9.19
N ILE A 67 -21.76 -24.98 10.23
CA ILE A 67 -21.64 -23.74 11.01
C ILE A 67 -20.28 -23.70 11.67
N GLU A 68 -19.85 -24.78 12.32
CA GLU A 68 -18.55 -24.87 12.99
C GLU A 68 -17.40 -24.55 12.03
N ASN A 69 -17.33 -25.20 10.87
CA ASN A 69 -16.27 -24.95 9.90
C ASN A 69 -16.27 -23.50 9.39
N ARG A 70 -17.45 -22.95 9.06
CA ARG A 70 -17.55 -21.56 8.56
C ARG A 70 -17.21 -20.53 9.62
N VAL A 71 -17.63 -20.76 10.86
CA VAL A 71 -17.29 -19.89 12.00
C VAL A 71 -15.79 -19.95 12.26
N TRP A 72 -15.16 -21.13 12.23
CA TRP A 72 -13.71 -21.26 12.36
C TRP A 72 -12.95 -20.48 11.30
N VAL A 73 -13.34 -20.62 10.03
CA VAL A 73 -12.75 -19.84 8.93
C VAL A 73 -12.93 -18.34 9.18
N ALA A 74 -14.13 -17.90 9.58
CA ALA A 74 -14.39 -16.50 9.90
C ALA A 74 -13.54 -15.98 11.07
N ILE A 75 -13.33 -16.78 12.12
CA ILE A 75 -12.44 -16.44 13.25
C ILE A 75 -11.01 -16.23 12.75
N VAL A 76 -10.49 -17.13 11.92
CA VAL A 76 -9.14 -17.01 11.35
C VAL A 76 -9.01 -15.75 10.51
N VAL A 77 -10.00 -15.43 9.67
CA VAL A 77 -10.01 -14.20 8.87
C VAL A 77 -10.00 -12.96 9.75
N VAL A 78 -10.85 -12.90 10.78
CA VAL A 78 -10.89 -11.77 11.71
C VAL A 78 -9.55 -11.64 12.46
N MET A 79 -8.98 -12.74 12.92
CA MET A 79 -7.70 -12.74 13.62
C MET A 79 -6.57 -12.24 12.73
N PHE A 80 -6.51 -12.70 11.48
CA PHE A 80 -5.38 -12.41 10.61
C PHE A 80 -5.48 -11.06 9.87
N ALA A 81 -6.70 -10.68 9.47
CA ALA A 81 -6.95 -9.49 8.65
C ALA A 81 -7.67 -8.35 9.38
N GLY A 82 -8.37 -8.64 10.47
CA GLY A 82 -9.13 -7.63 11.24
C GLY A 82 -8.35 -7.10 12.44
N ILE A 83 -7.78 -7.98 13.26
CA ILE A 83 -7.14 -7.57 14.52
C ILE A 83 -5.76 -6.94 14.23
N PRO A 84 -5.53 -5.70 14.69
CA PRO A 84 -4.26 -5.04 14.49
C PRO A 84 -3.24 -5.46 15.57
N PHE A 85 -2.15 -6.12 15.15
CA PHE A 85 -1.14 -6.71 16.05
C PHE A 85 0.24 -6.06 15.97
N ILE A 86 0.64 -5.58 14.79
CA ILE A 86 2.00 -5.11 14.54
C ILE A 86 2.05 -3.61 14.75
N ASP A 87 2.83 -3.14 15.74
CA ASP A 87 3.06 -1.72 15.94
C ASP A 87 3.85 -1.14 14.76
N VAL A 88 3.38 -0.02 14.23
CA VAL A 88 3.97 0.74 13.13
C VAL A 88 4.08 2.20 13.55
N ASP A 89 5.29 2.70 13.41
CA ASP A 89 5.66 4.08 13.68
C ASP A 89 6.48 4.63 12.50
N LEU A 90 6.63 5.95 12.41
CA LEU A 90 7.41 6.64 11.36
C LEU A 90 8.83 6.06 11.22
N SER A 91 9.42 5.62 12.33
CA SER A 91 10.75 5.00 12.37
C SER A 91 10.82 3.63 11.68
N MET A 92 9.71 2.90 11.57
CA MET A 92 9.65 1.58 10.92
C MET A 92 9.35 1.66 9.42
N ILE A 93 8.83 2.80 8.96
CA ILE A 93 8.60 3.06 7.54
C ILE A 93 9.93 3.53 6.94
N ARG A 94 10.35 2.91 5.83
CA ARG A 94 11.60 3.21 5.13
C ARG A 94 11.29 3.80 3.76
N PHE A 95 11.90 4.95 3.50
CA PHE A 95 11.85 5.59 2.20
C PHE A 95 12.94 5.02 1.29
N ASP A 96 12.56 4.40 0.18
CA ASP A 96 13.49 3.82 -0.79
C ASP A 96 13.74 4.77 -1.96
N THR A 97 14.97 5.27 -2.06
CA THR A 97 15.44 6.19 -3.11
C THR A 97 16.24 5.51 -4.22
N SER A 98 16.45 4.19 -4.15
CA SER A 98 17.33 3.46 -5.07
C SER A 98 16.93 3.64 -6.56
N ARG A 99 15.62 3.61 -6.85
CA ARG A 99 15.08 3.83 -8.20
C ARG A 99 15.19 5.28 -8.64
N SER A 100 14.84 6.22 -7.76
CA SER A 100 14.91 7.66 -8.03
C SER A 100 16.35 8.07 -8.39
N ALA A 101 17.33 7.55 -7.67
CA ALA A 101 18.75 7.72 -7.97
C ALA A 101 19.15 7.13 -9.33
N GLN A 102 18.68 5.93 -9.67
CA GLN A 102 18.98 5.32 -10.98
C GLN A 102 18.39 6.14 -12.14
N CYS A 103 17.18 6.66 -11.98
CA CYS A 103 16.50 7.43 -13.02
C CYS A 103 16.89 8.92 -13.04
N GLN A 104 17.84 9.35 -12.19
CA GLN A 104 18.24 10.75 -12.02
C GLN A 104 17.06 11.69 -11.70
N VAL A 105 15.99 11.15 -11.10
CA VAL A 105 14.85 11.93 -10.62
C VAL A 105 15.07 12.19 -9.14
N ASN A 106 15.27 13.44 -8.76
CA ASN A 106 15.42 13.81 -7.36
C ASN A 106 14.04 13.91 -6.70
N VAL A 107 13.73 12.95 -5.83
CA VAL A 107 12.51 12.99 -5.00
C VAL A 107 12.92 13.51 -3.62
N PRO A 108 12.30 14.59 -3.11
CA PRO A 108 12.67 15.14 -1.81
C PRO A 108 12.41 14.12 -0.71
N GLN A 109 13.35 14.01 0.25
CA GLN A 109 13.16 13.14 1.40
C GLN A 109 12.01 13.66 2.26
N PRO A 110 11.29 12.80 3.01
CA PRO A 110 10.20 13.24 3.87
C PRO A 110 10.59 14.38 4.84
N SER A 111 11.85 14.43 5.30
CA SER A 111 12.40 15.51 6.15
C SER A 111 12.57 16.85 5.43
N ASP A 112 12.81 16.83 4.13
CA ASP A 112 13.19 17.99 3.32
C ASP A 112 11.97 18.67 2.67
N THR A 113 10.77 18.18 3.00
CA THR A 113 9.50 18.73 2.54
C THR A 113 8.83 19.57 3.63
N GLY A 114 7.94 20.49 3.24
CA GLY A 114 7.11 21.25 4.19
C GLY A 114 6.17 20.38 5.04
N TRP A 115 6.00 19.10 4.70
CA TRP A 115 5.21 18.13 5.45
C TRP A 115 5.90 17.67 6.74
N SER A 116 7.24 17.79 6.82
CA SER A 116 7.99 17.48 8.04
C SER A 116 7.44 18.26 9.24
N GLN A 117 7.17 19.56 9.08
CA GLN A 117 6.63 20.41 10.15
C GLN A 117 5.23 19.99 10.61
N SER A 118 4.40 19.49 9.70
CA SER A 118 3.01 19.12 9.98
C SER A 118 2.85 17.70 10.55
N PHE A 119 3.82 16.80 10.31
CA PHE A 119 3.71 15.38 10.66
C PHE A 119 4.89 14.84 11.50
N THR A 120 5.76 15.71 12.03
CA THR A 120 6.86 15.34 12.96
C THR A 120 6.40 14.49 14.13
N THR A 121 5.19 14.74 14.63
CA THR A 121 4.50 13.91 15.60
C THR A 121 3.03 13.86 15.19
N LEU A 122 2.52 12.73 14.69
CA LEU A 122 1.08 12.50 14.71
C LEU A 122 0.66 12.26 16.17
N ASN A 123 0.75 13.30 16.99
CA ASN A 123 0.46 13.30 18.42
C ASN A 123 1.12 12.16 19.22
N ASN A 124 2.36 11.75 18.86
CA ASN A 124 3.05 10.58 19.42
C ASN A 124 2.24 9.27 19.37
N GLN A 125 1.30 9.16 18.42
CA GLN A 125 0.49 7.96 18.25
C GLN A 125 1.20 7.00 17.31
N SER A 126 1.46 5.79 17.81
CA SER A 126 1.79 4.63 17.01
C SER A 126 0.51 3.97 16.51
N ALA A 127 0.50 3.53 15.26
CA ALA A 127 -0.61 2.74 14.73
C ALA A 127 -0.29 1.25 14.82
N LYS A 128 -1.33 0.42 14.78
CA LYS A 128 -1.22 -1.03 14.71
C LYS A 128 -1.79 -1.55 13.41
N VAL A 129 -1.09 -2.49 12.78
CA VAL A 129 -1.46 -3.04 11.48
C VAL A 129 -1.78 -4.53 11.62
N PRO A 130 -2.85 -5.04 10.99
CA PRO A 130 -3.11 -6.47 10.93
C PRO A 130 -2.08 -7.20 10.06
N VAL A 131 -1.83 -8.47 10.38
CA VAL A 131 -0.77 -9.25 9.73
C VAL A 131 -0.99 -9.39 8.23
N TRP A 132 -2.23 -9.68 7.81
CA TRP A 132 -2.60 -9.76 6.39
C TRP A 132 -2.27 -8.47 5.63
N TRP A 133 -2.59 -7.32 6.21
CA TRP A 133 -2.39 -6.04 5.53
C TRP A 133 -0.93 -5.61 5.49
N ALA A 134 -0.16 -5.94 6.52
CA ALA A 134 1.29 -5.76 6.49
C ALA A 134 1.91 -6.59 5.36
N PHE A 135 1.48 -7.85 5.21
CA PHE A 135 1.88 -8.70 4.09
C PHE A 135 1.45 -8.11 2.74
N MET A 136 0.17 -7.76 2.58
CA MET A 136 -0.35 -7.18 1.34
C MET A 136 0.35 -5.89 0.96
N HIS A 137 0.69 -5.04 1.92
CA HIS A 137 1.50 -3.86 1.68
C HIS A 137 2.86 -4.24 1.06
N THR A 138 3.60 -5.16 1.67
CA THR A 138 4.90 -5.58 1.13
C THR A 138 4.81 -6.18 -0.27
N VAL A 139 3.80 -7.02 -0.53
CA VAL A 139 3.57 -7.61 -1.85
C VAL A 139 3.21 -6.53 -2.87
N SER A 140 2.28 -5.64 -2.54
CA SER A 140 1.89 -4.53 -3.43
C SER A 140 3.09 -3.67 -3.79
N ARG A 141 3.92 -3.31 -2.81
CA ARG A 141 5.12 -2.48 -3.03
C ARG A 141 6.18 -3.22 -3.84
N ALA A 142 6.36 -4.53 -3.63
CA ALA A 142 7.27 -5.35 -4.42
C ALA A 142 6.82 -5.43 -5.90
N VAL A 143 5.53 -5.66 -6.14
CA VAL A 143 4.97 -5.72 -7.50
C VAL A 143 5.08 -4.36 -8.19
N THR A 144 4.63 -3.28 -7.55
CA THR A 144 4.72 -1.92 -8.11
C THR A 144 6.16 -1.50 -8.35
N GLY A 145 7.07 -1.77 -7.40
CA GLY A 145 8.50 -1.51 -7.53
C GLY A 145 9.12 -2.27 -8.70
N ALA A 146 8.77 -3.55 -8.87
CA ALA A 146 9.22 -4.35 -10.01
C ALA A 146 8.67 -3.84 -11.34
N SER A 147 7.40 -3.43 -11.40
CA SER A 147 6.81 -2.82 -12.60
C SER A 147 7.49 -1.51 -12.99
N ILE A 148 7.79 -0.64 -12.02
CA ILE A 148 8.52 0.61 -12.26
C ILE A 148 9.95 0.31 -12.71
N ALA A 149 10.61 -0.70 -12.12
CA ALA A 149 11.97 -1.09 -12.51
C ALA A 149 12.07 -1.65 -13.94
N ALA A 150 10.95 -2.11 -14.52
CA ALA A 150 10.90 -2.53 -15.93
C ALA A 150 10.88 -1.34 -16.90
N ILE A 151 10.57 -0.12 -16.43
CA ILE A 151 10.60 1.09 -17.26
C ILE A 151 12.06 1.52 -17.42
N PRO A 152 12.57 1.58 -18.67
CA PRO A 152 13.92 2.06 -18.90
C PRO A 152 13.99 3.57 -18.62
N CYS A 153 14.80 3.95 -17.63
CA CYS A 153 15.04 5.35 -17.26
C CYS A 153 16.53 5.75 -17.39
N GLY A 154 17.27 5.02 -18.24
CA GLY A 154 18.67 5.34 -18.50
C GLY A 154 18.80 6.63 -19.31
N THR A 155 19.83 7.42 -19.01
CA THR A 155 20.26 8.51 -19.88
C THR A 155 20.84 7.90 -21.15
N ASP A 156 20.08 7.88 -22.25
CA ASP A 156 20.63 7.45 -23.53
C ASP A 156 21.61 8.52 -24.01
N LEU A 157 22.91 8.30 -23.74
CA LEU A 157 24.00 9.15 -24.21
C LEU A 157 23.97 9.29 -25.73
N ARG A 158 23.44 8.30 -26.46
CA ARG A 158 23.30 8.36 -27.91
C ARG A 158 22.19 9.33 -28.31
N GLN A 159 21.06 9.33 -27.59
CA GLN A 159 19.98 10.29 -27.83
C GLN A 159 20.42 11.72 -27.48
N MET A 160 21.13 11.91 -26.36
CA MET A 160 21.70 13.21 -26.02
C MET A 160 22.72 13.69 -27.06
N ARG A 161 23.53 12.79 -27.63
CA ARG A 161 24.44 13.15 -28.73
C ARG A 161 23.67 13.58 -29.98
N ILE A 162 22.63 12.85 -30.39
CA ILE A 162 21.82 13.20 -31.55
C ILE A 162 21.14 14.56 -31.34
N GLU A 163 20.63 14.83 -30.14
CA GLU A 163 20.00 16.12 -29.82
C GLU A 163 21.01 17.27 -29.83
N VAL A 164 22.22 17.05 -29.27
CA VAL A 164 23.32 18.01 -29.38
C VAL A 164 23.72 18.25 -30.83
N ASP A 165 23.89 17.19 -31.62
CA ASP A 165 24.22 17.31 -33.05
C ASP A 165 23.09 18.02 -33.83
N ALA A 166 21.82 17.81 -33.48
CA ALA A 166 20.68 18.50 -34.09
C ALA A 166 20.59 19.99 -33.71
N THR A 167 21.07 20.37 -32.52
CA THR A 167 21.19 21.78 -32.11
C THR A 167 22.45 22.47 -32.65
N ARG A 168 23.40 21.71 -33.19
CA ARG A 168 24.64 22.25 -33.72
C ARG A 168 24.37 22.92 -35.07
N ILE A 169 24.90 24.12 -35.24
CA ILE A 169 24.88 24.82 -36.52
C ILE A 169 25.91 24.16 -37.44
N ASP A 170 25.46 23.57 -38.56
CA ASP A 170 26.32 22.87 -39.51
C ASP A 170 27.21 23.83 -40.33
N ASP A 171 26.73 25.04 -40.60
CA ASP A 171 27.46 26.04 -41.39
C ASP A 171 28.49 26.77 -40.50
N PRO A 172 29.80 26.63 -40.76
CA PRO A 172 30.83 27.28 -39.97
C PRO A 172 30.77 28.81 -40.05
N VAL A 173 30.27 29.39 -41.15
CA VAL A 173 30.13 30.84 -41.31
C VAL A 173 28.95 31.35 -40.47
N LEU A 174 27.80 30.67 -40.54
CA LEU A 174 26.63 31.03 -39.73
C LEU A 174 26.89 30.86 -38.23
N ALA A 175 27.63 29.82 -37.84
CA ALA A 175 28.03 29.63 -36.44
C ALA A 175 28.89 30.79 -35.92
N GLN A 176 29.75 31.34 -36.79
CA GLN A 176 30.63 32.45 -36.47
C GLN A 176 29.86 33.79 -36.41
N GLU A 177 28.92 34.02 -37.32
CA GLU A 177 28.01 35.16 -37.27
C GLU A 177 27.14 35.16 -36.00
N VAL A 178 26.58 34.00 -35.62
CA VAL A 178 25.80 33.87 -34.38
C VAL A 178 26.66 34.14 -33.14
N ALA A 179 27.92 33.68 -33.12
CA ALA A 179 28.85 33.96 -32.04
C ALA A 179 29.18 35.46 -31.94
N ASP A 180 29.44 36.12 -33.06
CA ASP A 180 29.70 37.56 -33.15
C ASP A 180 28.47 38.40 -32.73
N PHE A 181 27.24 37.89 -32.87
CA PHE A 181 26.01 38.55 -32.42
C PHE A 181 25.76 38.46 -30.90
N THR A 182 26.40 37.52 -30.20
CA THR A 182 26.18 37.30 -28.76
C THR A 182 27.13 38.09 -27.85
N HIS A 183 28.10 38.80 -28.41
CA HIS A 183 29.06 39.67 -27.72
C HIS A 183 28.80 41.15 -28.00
#